data_AF-A0A2R6LW34-F1
#
_entry.id   AF-A0A2R6LW34-F1
#
_cell.length_a   1.000
_cell.length_b   1.000
_cell.length_c   1.000
_cell.angle_alpha   90.00
_cell.angle_beta   90.00
_cell.angle_gamma   90.00
#
_symmetry.space_group_name_H-M   'P 1'
#
loop_
_entity.id
_entity.type
_entity.pdbx_description
1 polymer ?
#
loop_
_entity_poly.entity_id
_entity_poly.type
_entity_poly.pdbx_seq_one_letter_code
_entity_poly.pdbx_strand_id
1 'polypeptide(L)' 'MTETAACPVCGTSFREARTEIATRKVASHVVREAADDPPHEEWIDDHAETGSEAAVREALAADAE' A
#
# COMPACT_ATOMS: atom_id res chain seq x y z
N MET A 1 -18.67 -10.41 4.76
CA MET A 1 -17.98 -9.34 5.51
C MET A 1 -16.96 -8.75 4.53
N THR A 2 -16.95 -7.45 4.32
CA THR A 2 -15.98 -6.80 3.43
C THR A 2 -14.83 -6.27 4.26
N GLU A 3 -13.62 -6.44 3.76
CA GLU A 3 -12.38 -6.04 4.41
C GLU A 3 -11.89 -4.73 3.79
N THR A 4 -11.33 -3.86 4.62
CA THR A 4 -10.86 -2.54 4.21
C THR A 4 -9.37 -2.45 4.50
N ALA A 5 -8.59 -2.07 3.49
CA ALA A 5 -7.20 -1.68 3.64
C ALA A 5 -7.05 -0.20 3.29
N ALA A 6 -6.19 0.54 3.98
CA ALA A 6 -5.98 1.96 3.75
C ALA A 6 -4.52 2.25 3.36
N CYS A 7 -4.33 3.25 2.52
CA CYS A 7 -3.01 3.80 2.23
C CYS A 7 -2.45 4.45 3.51
N PRO A 8 -1.25 4.07 3.98
CA PRO A 8 -0.64 4.65 5.18
C PRO A 8 -0.22 6.11 4.98
N VAL A 9 -0.07 6.56 3.73
CA VAL A 9 0.40 7.91 3.40
C VAL A 9 -0.77 8.91 3.34
N CYS A 10 -1.77 8.63 2.50
CA CYS A 10 -2.86 9.57 2.24
C CYS A 10 -4.22 9.14 2.82
N GLY A 11 -4.30 7.98 3.48
CA GLY A 11 -5.53 7.48 4.09
C GLY A 11 -6.57 6.92 3.11
N THR A 12 -6.28 6.86 1.81
CA THR A 12 -7.20 6.31 0.81
C THR A 12 -7.53 4.85 1.11
N SER A 13 -8.80 4.54 1.35
CA SER A 13 -9.26 3.20 1.71
C SER A 13 -9.82 2.43 0.51
N PHE A 14 -9.46 1.16 0.40
CA PHE A 14 -9.98 0.20 -0.58
C PHE A 14 -10.75 -0.89 0.14
N ARG A 15 -12.00 -1.11 -0.28
CA ARG A 15 -12.92 -2.05 0.36
C ARG A 15 -13.26 -3.21 -0.57
N GLU A 16 -12.83 -4.41 -0.21
CA GLU A 16 -12.97 -5.61 -1.04
C GLU A 16 -13.56 -6.78 -0.25
N ALA A 17 -13.92 -7.86 -0.95
CA ALA A 17 -14.40 -9.08 -0.30
C ALA A 17 -13.29 -9.89 0.39
N ARG A 18 -12.02 -9.63 0.07
CA ARG A 18 -10.84 -10.30 0.63
C ARG A 18 -9.75 -9.27 0.93
N THR A 19 -9.14 -9.33 2.11
CA THR A 19 -8.03 -8.45 2.52
C THR A 19 -6.90 -8.46 1.49
N GLU A 20 -6.52 -9.63 0.97
CA GLU A 20 -5.46 -9.76 -0.04
C GLU A 20 -5.67 -8.86 -1.27
N ILE A 21 -6.94 -8.69 -1.69
CA ILE A 21 -7.30 -7.84 -2.83
C ILE A 21 -7.29 -6.37 -2.42
N ALA A 22 -7.80 -6.04 -1.23
CA ALA A 22 -7.75 -4.68 -0.69
C ALA A 22 -6.30 -4.20 -0.54
N THR A 23 -5.42 -5.01 0.05
CA THR A 23 -3.98 -4.72 0.20
C THR A 23 -3.29 -4.58 -1.15
N ARG A 24 -3.61 -5.43 -2.14
CA ARG A 24 -3.06 -5.27 -3.49
C ARG A 24 -3.45 -3.93 -4.12
N LYS A 25 -4.70 -3.48 -3.93
CA LYS A 25 -5.13 -2.17 -4.43
C LYS A 25 -4.41 -1.02 -3.73
N VAL A 26 -4.19 -1.11 -2.41
CA VAL A 26 -3.38 -0.13 -1.66
C VAL A 26 -1.96 -0.09 -2.22
N ALA A 27 -1.32 -1.25 -2.41
CA ALA A 27 0.05 -1.29 -2.92
C ALA A 27 0.18 -0.70 -4.33
N SER A 28 -0.75 -1.06 -5.23
CA SER A 28 -0.78 -0.49 -6.58
C SER A 28 -1.03 1.02 -6.55
N HIS A 29 -1.83 1.51 -5.61
CA HIS A 29 -2.04 2.94 -5.40
C HIS A 29 -0.75 3.63 -4.93
N VAL A 30 -0.09 3.11 -3.89
CA VAL A 30 1.16 3.66 -3.35
C VAL A 30 2.24 3.78 -4.43
N VAL A 31 2.46 2.71 -5.20
CA VAL A 31 3.46 2.72 -6.29
C VAL A 31 3.10 3.72 -7.39
N ARG A 32 1.81 3.88 -7.71
CA ARG A 32 1.35 4.84 -8.72
C ARG A 32 1.50 6.28 -8.27
N GLU A 33 1.13 6.59 -7.03
CA GLU A 33 1.23 7.95 -6.49
C GLU A 33 2.69 8.36 -6.28
N ALA A 34 3.58 7.42 -5.92
CA ALA A 34 5.01 7.70 -5.74
C ALA A 34 5.69 8.33 -6.98
N ALA A 35 5.12 8.19 -8.18
CA ALA A 35 5.65 8.83 -9.38
C ALA A 35 5.48 10.37 -9.37
N ASP A 36 4.46 10.88 -8.68
CA ASP A 36 4.05 12.28 -8.71
C ASP A 36 3.92 12.91 -7.30
N ASP A 37 3.92 12.10 -6.23
CA ASP A 37 3.74 12.52 -4.84
C ASP A 37 4.93 12.07 -3.96
N PRO A 38 5.81 13.01 -3.56
CA PRO A 38 7.01 12.70 -2.77
C PRO A 38 6.74 11.95 -1.46
N PRO A 39 5.66 12.21 -0.69
CA PRO A 39 5.32 11.42 0.48
C PRO A 39 5.13 9.91 0.21
N HIS A 40 4.56 9.53 -0.95
CA HIS A 40 4.43 8.12 -1.32
C HIS A 40 5.77 7.51 -1.70
N GLU A 41 6.64 8.26 -2.36
CA GLU A 41 8.01 7.82 -2.66
C GLU A 41 8.82 7.62 -1.37
N GLU A 42 8.78 8.57 -0.44
CA GLU A 42 9.50 8.51 0.85
C GLU A 42 9.04 7.31 1.69
N TRP A 43 7.73 7.04 1.73
CA TRP A 43 7.21 5.86 2.43
C TRP A 43 7.70 4.55 1.80
N ILE A 44 7.78 4.48 0.46
CA ILE A 44 8.33 3.30 -0.22
C ILE A 44 9.80 3.12 0.14
N ASP A 45 10.61 4.19 0.16
CA ASP A 45 12.04 4.11 0.48
C ASP A 45 12.29 3.64 1.92
N ASP A 46 11.46 4.09 2.88
CA ASP A 46 11.59 3.72 4.30
C ASP A 46 11.10 2.29 4.61
N HIS A 47 10.02 1.85 3.95
CA HIS A 47 9.32 0.61 4.32
C HIS A 47 9.48 -0.56 3.34
N ALA A 48 9.71 -0.28 2.05
CA ALA A 48 9.78 -1.31 1.02
C ALA A 48 11.20 -1.40 0.45
N GLU A 49 11.88 -2.53 0.71
CA GLU A 49 13.26 -2.78 0.25
C GLU A 49 13.45 -2.59 -1.27
N THR A 50 12.36 -2.67 -2.04
CA THR A 50 12.32 -2.29 -3.45
C THR A 50 11.06 -1.48 -3.73
N GLY A 51 11.12 -0.52 -4.67
CA GLY A 51 9.94 0.22 -5.16
C GLY A 51 8.92 -0.59 -5.97
N SER A 52 8.92 -1.93 -5.81
CA SER A 52 8.04 -2.84 -6.52
C SER A 52 6.72 -3.04 -5.78
N GLU A 53 5.63 -3.26 -6.52
CA GLU A 53 4.29 -3.53 -5.96
C GLU A 53 4.29 -4.76 -5.01
N ALA A 54 5.18 -5.73 -5.22
CA ALA A 54 5.33 -6.89 -4.32
C ALA A 54 5.91 -6.51 -2.96
N ALA A 55 7.03 -5.78 -2.94
CA ALA A 55 7.68 -5.34 -1.70
C ALA A 55 6.78 -4.38 -0.90
N VAL A 56 6.04 -3.50 -1.59
CA VAL A 56 5.03 -2.65 -0.94
C VAL A 56 3.92 -3.48 -0.28
N ARG A 57 3.47 -4.57 -0.92
CA ARG A 57 2.47 -5.48 -0.30
C ARG A 57 3.01 -6.20 0.93
N GLU A 58 4.28 -6.61 0.89
CA GLU A 58 4.94 -7.25 2.03
C GLU A 58 5.09 -6.26 3.19
N ALA A 59 5.50 -5.02 2.92
CA ALA A 59 5.57 -3.95 3.90
C ALA A 59 4.20 -3.65 4.54
N LEU A 60 3.14 -3.53 3.73
CA LEU A 60 1.76 -3.32 4.22
C LEU A 60 1.22 -4.50 5.03
N ALA A 61 1.69 -5.72 4.78
CA ALA A 61 1.29 -6.90 5.55
C ALA A 61 2.01 -6.96 6.90
N ALA A 62 3.29 -6.55 6.95
CA ALA A 62 4.08 -6.49 8.18
C ALA A 62 3.58 -5.42 9.17
N ASP A 63 3.04 -4.30 8.66
CA ASP A 63 2.51 -3.22 9.50
C ASP A 63 1.14 -3.55 10.14
N ALA A 64 0.46 -4.60 9.67
CA ALA A 64 -0.85 -5.02 10.14
C ALA A 64 -0.82 -6.05 11.28
N GLU A 65 0.37 -6.45 11.76
CA GLU A 65 0.59 -7.44 12.84
C GLU A 65 0.74 -6.82 14.25
#